data_AF-A0ABD6AC03-F1
#
_entry.id   AF-A0ABD6AC03-F1
#
_cell.length_a   1.000
_cell.length_b   1.000
_cell.length_c   1.000
_cell.angle_alpha   90.00
_cell.angle_beta   90.00
_cell.angle_gamma   90.00
#
_symmetry.space_group_name_H-M   'P 1'
#
loop_
_entity.id
_entity.type
_entity.pdbx_description
1 polymer ?
#
loop_
_entity_poly.entity_id
_entity_poly.type
_entity_poly.pdbx_seq_one_letter_code
_entity_poly.pdbx_strand_id
1 'polypeptide(L)' 'MPAFVGSGATADTVADLLAIADGVVVGSALKADDATAPVEEGRVRALVEAAGR' A
#
# COMPACT_ATOMS: atom_id res chain seq x y z
N MET A 1 -17.34 6.01 11.58
CA MET A 1 -15.87 6.02 11.76
C MET A 1 -15.25 5.55 10.46
N PRO A 2 -14.20 6.20 9.94
CA PRO A 2 -13.49 5.72 8.75
C PRO A 2 -12.71 4.43 9.05
N ALA A 3 -12.65 3.54 8.07
CA ALA A 3 -11.96 2.25 8.12
C ALA A 3 -10.67 2.29 7.29
N PHE A 4 -9.58 1.81 7.88
CA PHE A 4 -8.26 1.71 7.24
C PHE A 4 -7.73 0.28 7.31
N VAL A 5 -7.20 -0.22 6.20
CA VAL A 5 -6.56 -1.54 6.14
C VAL A 5 -5.03 -1.39 6.24
N GLY A 6 -4.43 -1.99 7.27
CA GLY A 6 -2.99 -1.93 7.51
C GLY A 6 -2.18 -3.15 7.05
N SER A 7 -2.84 -4.28 6.77
CA SER A 7 -2.20 -5.55 6.42
C SER A 7 -2.59 -6.02 5.03
N GLY A 8 -1.64 -6.55 4.27
CA GLY A 8 -1.89 -7.15 2.96
C GLY A 8 -2.07 -6.15 1.81
N ALA A 9 -1.89 -4.85 2.06
CA ALA A 9 -1.89 -3.83 1.02
C ALA A 9 -0.58 -3.88 0.21
N THR A 10 -0.70 -4.13 -1.09
CA THR A 10 0.37 -4.11 -2.10
C THR A 10 -0.15 -3.41 -3.36
N ALA A 11 0.71 -3.21 -4.36
CA ALA A 11 0.26 -2.69 -5.66
C ALA A 11 -0.81 -3.60 -6.31
N ASP A 12 -0.78 -4.90 -6.04
CA ASP A 12 -1.75 -5.85 -6.60
C ASP A 12 -3.10 -5.85 -5.89
N THR A 13 -3.16 -5.44 -4.61
CA THR A 13 -4.37 -5.54 -3.77
C THR A 13 -5.01 -4.21 -3.43
N VAL A 14 -4.30 -3.09 -3.63
CA VAL A 14 -4.73 -1.78 -3.14
C VAL A 14 -6.07 -1.32 -3.74
N ALA A 15 -6.33 -1.60 -5.01
CA ALA A 15 -7.58 -1.24 -5.65
C ALA A 15 -8.79 -1.96 -5.02
N ASP A 16 -8.67 -3.26 -4.78
CA ASP A 16 -9.72 -4.08 -4.16
C ASP A 16 -9.98 -3.66 -2.70
N LEU A 17 -8.91 -3.35 -1.96
CA LEU A 17 -9.03 -2.87 -0.59
C LEU A 17 -9.71 -1.50 -0.51
N LEU A 18 -9.35 -0.58 -1.40
CA LEU A 18 -9.98 0.75 -1.47
C LEU A 18 -11.42 0.71 -1.97
N ALA A 19 -11.86 -0.38 -2.62
CA ALA A 19 -13.26 -0.57 -2.96
C ALA A 19 -14.16 -0.79 -1.73
N ILE A 20 -13.59 -1.19 -0.59
CA ILE A 20 -14.34 -1.52 0.64
C ILE A 20 -13.87 -0.76 1.89
N ALA A 21 -12.79 0.03 1.80
CA ALA A 21 -12.22 0.79 2.91
C ALA A 21 -11.97 2.26 2.51
N ASP A 22 -11.97 3.15 3.51
CA ASP A 22 -11.71 4.58 3.29
C ASP A 22 -10.22 4.87 3.00
N GLY A 23 -9.33 3.92 3.32
CA GLY A 23 -7.90 4.04 3.04
C GLY A 23 -7.08 2.81 3.40
N VAL A 24 -5.79 2.89 3.08
CA VAL A 24 -4.79 1.86 3.43
C VAL A 24 -3.58 2.48 4.10
N VAL A 25 -2.93 1.73 4.98
CA VAL A 25 -1.64 2.09 5.58
C VAL A 25 -0.64 1.02 5.15
N VAL A 26 0.39 1.40 4.39
CA VAL A 26 1.32 0.45 3.76
C VAL A 26 2.72 0.61 4.32
N GLY A 27 3.30 -0.49 4.78
CA GLY A 27 4.65 -0.54 5.36
C GLY A 27 5.60 -1.40 4.55
N SER A 28 5.65 -2.70 4.87
CA SER A 28 6.63 -3.65 4.31
C SER A 28 6.62 -3.75 2.78
N ALA A 29 5.46 -3.62 2.13
CA ALA A 29 5.39 -3.67 0.66
C ALA A 29 6.13 -2.50 -0.03
N LEU A 30 6.37 -1.40 0.68
CA LEU A 30 7.13 -0.24 0.18
C LEU A 30 8.63 -0.36 0.42
N LYS A 31 9.08 -1.41 1.10
CA LYS A 31 10.48 -1.67 1.45
C LYS A 31 10.96 -2.91 0.72
N ALA A 32 12.28 -3.08 0.65
CA ALA A 32 12.91 -4.34 0.25
C ALA A 32 12.58 -5.49 1.23
N ASP A 33 13.26 -6.63 1.12
CA ASP A 33 13.00 -7.84 1.90
C ASP A 33 13.25 -7.72 3.42
N ASP A 34 13.61 -6.53 3.92
CA ASP A 34 13.82 -6.25 5.34
C ASP A 34 12.88 -5.14 5.85
N ALA A 35 12.28 -5.35 7.02
CA ALA A 35 11.43 -4.38 7.70
C ALA A 35 12.17 -3.09 8.08
N THR A 36 13.50 -3.14 8.24
CA THR A 36 14.32 -1.95 8.53
C THR A 36 14.86 -1.25 7.28
N ALA A 37 14.65 -1.83 6.09
CA ALA A 37 15.08 -1.22 4.84
C ALA A 37 14.39 0.15 4.61
N PRO A 38 15.06 1.06 3.89
CA PRO A 38 14.44 2.30 3.45
C PRO A 38 13.25 2.01 2.53
N VAL A 39 12.34 2.96 2.47
CA VAL A 39 11.23 2.94 1.51
C VAL A 39 11.79 3.18 0.11
N GLU A 40 11.34 2.36 -0.85
CA GLU A 40 11.70 2.46 -2.26
C GLU A 40 10.68 3.31 -3.02
N GLU A 41 11.12 4.43 -3.59
CA GLU A 41 10.24 5.36 -4.34
C GLU A 41 9.49 4.67 -5.49
N GLY A 42 10.15 3.76 -6.21
CA GLY A 42 9.51 3.01 -7.30
C GLY A 42 8.32 2.18 -6.84
N ARG A 43 8.41 1.56 -5.65
CA ARG A 43 7.30 0.78 -5.06
C ARG A 43 6.17 1.71 -4.60
N VAL A 44 6.49 2.89 -4.08
CA VAL A 44 5.48 3.91 -3.74
C VAL A 44 4.73 4.35 -4.99
N ARG A 45 5.44 4.69 -6.07
CA ARG A 45 4.81 5.10 -7.32
C ARG A 45 3.89 4.01 -7.86
N ALA A 46 4.35 2.75 -7.91
CA ALA A 46 3.55 1.63 -8.35
C ALA A 46 2.27 1.44 -7.50
N LEU A 47 2.37 1.60 -6.17
CA LEU A 47 1.22 1.53 -5.28
C LEU A 47 0.19 2.65 -5.56
N VAL A 48 0.67 3.89 -5.74
CA VAL A 48 -0.20 5.05 -5.98
C VAL A 48 -0.89 4.93 -7.35
N GLU A 49 -0.16 4.54 -8.38
CA GLU A 49 -0.71 4.28 -9.72
C GLU A 49 -1.78 3.18 -9.68
N ALA A 50 -1.51 2.07 -8.98
CA ALA A 50 -2.48 0.99 -8.81
C ALA A 50 -3.72 1.40 -8.00
N ALA A 51 -3.58 2.38 -7.09
CA ALA A 51 -4.70 2.97 -6.36
C ALA A 51 -5.54 3.94 -7.21
N GLY A 52 -5.15 4.22 -8.46
CA GLY A 52 -5.85 5.12 -9.37
C GLY A 52 -5.70 6.60 -8.99
N ARG A 53 -4.52 6.99 -8.52
CA ARG A 53 -4.18 8.34 -8.04
C ARG A 53 -3.03 8.96 -8.83
#